data_AF-A0A9D4VLK4-F1
#
_entry.id   AF-A0A9D4VLK4-F1
#
_cell.length_a   1.000
_cell.length_b   1.000
_cell.length_c   1.000
_cell.angle_alpha   90.00
_cell.angle_beta   90.00
_cell.angle_gamma   90.00
#
_symmetry.space_group_name_H-M   'P 1'
#
loop_
_entity.id
_entity.type
_entity.pdbx_description
1 polymer ?
#
loop_
_entity_poly.entity_id
_entity_poly.type
_entity_poly.pdbx_seq_one_letter_code
_entity_poly.pdbx_strand_id
1 'polypeptide(L)'
;KKPLLSSIMSNINENKHIAVFSFPFSSHPLPVLNLSIKLAHHLPNCYFSFIGTAKNNQTLFSKTKTPNNIKHYNVNDGIPENHELLHGSEVNLYLQTGQENFQKGIELAVSETKIPITCIIADAFVTPTFGLAKTLNVPWIPVWIPMSCSLSVHFHGKIIRQHCTVNDGSKRLDFLPGLSVLRVEDLPHDPLITDPEKETALTKALDSLSTILPQAKAVVVSFFEELDLPLFVQDIRTKLQLMLYVPLFNLKPKTQLNDEIDESGCMSFLEVQKEKSLKVVYISFGTTVIEPPKHEIVALAEALEESGYPFIWSLKENLTSHLPNGFLERTKTRSKVLSWVPQGRILGHGSVGAFVSQGGCNSMLEGMSNGVPMIFRPYFADQGINARLAVDVWEVGVIIEGRVFSKNGLLKGLNLLLVEEDGKRFKENALKMKKILEEADGPKGLATKDFKKLVELVSSS
;
A
#
# COMPACT_ATOMS: atom_id res chain seq x y z
N LYS A 1 49.83 41.03 -3.96
CA LYS A 1 49.63 39.58 -4.22
C LYS A 1 48.62 39.01 -3.21
N LYS A 2 47.34 39.12 -3.56
CA LYS A 2 46.14 38.45 -3.02
C LYS A 2 45.06 38.91 -4.01
N PRO A 3 44.68 38.05 -4.98
CA PRO A 3 43.60 37.10 -4.72
C PRO A 3 43.79 35.76 -5.47
N LEU A 4 43.64 34.63 -4.78
CA LEU A 4 43.51 33.31 -5.41
C LEU A 4 42.76 32.28 -4.53
N LEU A 5 41.98 32.77 -3.56
CA LEU A 5 41.24 31.93 -2.62
C LEU A 5 39.74 32.27 -2.53
N SER A 6 39.23 33.12 -3.42
CA SER A 6 37.80 33.50 -3.43
C SER A 6 37.06 33.15 -4.72
N SER A 7 37.63 32.31 -5.61
CA SER A 7 36.95 31.87 -6.84
C SER A 7 36.90 30.34 -7.02
N ILE A 8 37.03 29.57 -5.94
CA ILE A 8 36.79 28.11 -5.94
C ILE A 8 35.65 27.81 -4.94
N MET A 9 34.57 28.58 -5.02
CA MET A 9 33.31 28.34 -4.28
C MET A 9 32.08 28.46 -5.19
N SER A 10 32.26 28.15 -6.48
CA SER A 10 31.16 28.19 -7.47
C SER A 10 31.14 26.97 -8.40
N ASN A 11 31.50 25.80 -7.89
CA ASN A 11 31.22 24.51 -8.54
C ASN A 11 30.67 23.52 -7.49
N ILE A 12 29.50 23.84 -6.91
CA ILE A 12 28.69 22.85 -6.19
C ILE A 12 27.82 22.16 -7.25
N ASN A 13 28.39 21.18 -7.92
CA ASN A 13 27.67 20.25 -8.79
C ASN A 13 28.20 18.84 -8.51
N GLU A 14 28.33 18.50 -7.22
CA GLU A 14 28.56 17.11 -6.82
C GLU A 14 27.31 16.31 -7.16
N ASN A 15 27.44 15.38 -8.11
CA ASN A 15 26.38 14.43 -8.45
C ASN A 15 25.95 13.70 -7.17
N LYS A 16 24.71 13.92 -6.72
CA LYS A 16 24.17 13.20 -5.55
C LYS A 16 23.87 11.76 -5.93
N HIS A 17 24.01 10.85 -4.98
CA HIS A 17 23.75 9.43 -5.20
C HIS A 17 22.87 8.88 -4.08
N ILE A 18 21.66 8.50 -4.47
CA ILE A 18 20.58 8.11 -3.56
C ILE A 18 20.44 6.60 -3.60
N ALA A 19 20.67 5.93 -2.47
CA ALA A 19 20.32 4.53 -2.34
C ALA A 19 18.82 4.42 -2.00
N VAL A 20 18.09 3.59 -2.75
CA VAL A 20 16.67 3.34 -2.53
C VAL A 20 16.45 1.88 -2.19
N PHE A 21 15.94 1.57 -0.99
CA PHE A 21 15.66 0.20 -0.58
C PHE A 21 14.16 -0.08 -0.59
N SER A 22 13.75 -1.17 -1.24
CA SER A 22 12.37 -1.60 -1.29
C SER A 22 12.13 -2.83 -0.43
N PHE A 23 11.05 -2.83 0.35
CA PHE A 23 10.52 -4.07 0.93
C PHE A 23 9.91 -4.92 -0.20
N PRO A 24 10.39 -6.15 -0.48
CA PRO A 24 10.15 -6.83 -1.75
C PRO A 24 8.80 -7.58 -1.82
N PHE A 25 7.92 -7.41 -0.84
CA PHE A 25 6.70 -8.20 -0.67
C PHE A 25 5.42 -7.39 -0.85
N SER A 26 4.33 -8.09 -1.20
CA SER A 26 2.99 -7.51 -1.36
C SER A 26 3.01 -6.33 -2.35
N SER A 27 2.34 -5.22 -2.01
CA SER A 27 2.21 -4.03 -2.84
C SER A 27 3.27 -2.95 -2.60
N HIS A 28 4.26 -3.18 -1.73
CA HIS A 28 5.29 -2.19 -1.37
C HIS A 28 6.23 -1.76 -2.53
N PRO A 29 6.68 -2.68 -3.41
CA PRO A 29 7.77 -2.35 -4.32
C PRO A 29 7.46 -1.30 -5.39
N LEU A 30 6.27 -1.38 -5.98
CA LEU A 30 5.87 -0.48 -7.05
C LEU A 30 5.73 0.99 -6.58
N PRO A 31 5.08 1.29 -5.44
CA PRO A 31 5.10 2.63 -4.83
C PRO A 31 6.50 3.22 -4.64
N VAL A 32 7.45 2.45 -4.09
CA VAL A 32 8.82 2.92 -3.85
C VAL A 32 9.55 3.21 -5.19
N LEU A 33 9.34 2.36 -6.21
CA LEU A 33 9.85 2.62 -7.55
C LEU A 33 9.20 3.88 -8.17
N ASN A 34 7.89 4.06 -8.01
CA ASN A 34 7.18 5.25 -8.50
C ASN A 34 7.72 6.53 -7.85
N LEU A 35 8.02 6.51 -6.54
CA LEU A 35 8.68 7.62 -5.87
C LEU A 35 10.05 7.91 -6.48
N SER A 36 10.84 6.86 -6.70
CA SER A 36 12.18 6.96 -7.30
C SER A 36 12.11 7.59 -8.69
N ILE A 37 11.15 7.16 -9.53
CA ILE A 37 10.91 7.73 -10.87
C ILE A 37 10.49 9.19 -10.77
N LYS A 38 9.57 9.54 -9.86
CA LYS A 38 9.15 10.94 -9.66
C LYS A 38 10.33 11.82 -9.25
N LEU A 39 11.16 11.38 -8.31
CA LEU A 39 12.36 12.11 -7.88
C LEU A 39 13.40 12.22 -8.99
N ALA A 40 13.69 11.14 -9.69
CA ALA A 40 14.69 11.10 -10.77
C ALA A 40 14.37 12.07 -11.92
N HIS A 41 13.08 12.24 -12.25
CA HIS A 41 12.66 13.25 -13.23
C HIS A 41 12.88 14.70 -12.75
N HIS A 42 12.72 14.97 -11.45
CA HIS A 42 12.94 16.30 -10.87
C HIS A 42 14.41 16.59 -10.56
N LEU A 43 15.22 15.53 -10.44
CA LEU A 43 16.63 15.57 -10.08
C LEU A 43 17.47 14.83 -11.14
N PRO A 44 17.52 15.32 -12.40
CA PRO A 44 18.20 14.63 -13.49
C PRO A 44 19.71 14.48 -13.29
N ASN A 45 20.30 15.32 -12.41
CA ASN A 45 21.73 15.28 -12.07
C ASN A 45 22.03 14.36 -10.86
N CYS A 46 21.02 13.75 -10.26
CA CYS A 46 21.17 12.79 -9.17
C CYS A 46 21.08 11.36 -9.70
N TYR A 47 21.89 10.46 -9.15
CA TYR A 47 21.85 9.03 -9.43
C TYR A 47 21.00 8.31 -8.39
N PHE A 48 20.16 7.38 -8.81
CA PHE A 48 19.31 6.58 -7.94
C PHE A 48 19.65 5.10 -8.11
N SER A 49 20.09 4.48 -7.02
CA SER A 49 20.41 3.06 -6.96
C SER A 49 19.31 2.31 -6.22
N PHE A 50 18.43 1.67 -6.99
CA PHE A 50 17.31 0.88 -6.47
C PHE A 50 17.78 -0.51 -6.07
N ILE A 51 17.82 -0.77 -4.76
CA ILE A 51 18.34 -1.99 -4.18
C ILE A 51 17.17 -2.87 -3.73
N GLY A 52 17.04 -4.02 -4.36
CA GLY A 52 15.93 -4.97 -4.17
C GLY A 52 16.38 -6.41 -4.40
N THR A 53 15.50 -7.38 -4.20
CA THR A 53 15.81 -8.77 -4.52
C THR A 53 15.76 -9.00 -6.03
N ALA A 54 16.49 -9.99 -6.53
CA ALA A 54 16.56 -10.27 -7.98
C ALA A 54 15.17 -10.49 -8.61
N LYS A 55 14.32 -11.30 -7.96
CA LYS A 55 12.94 -11.57 -8.40
C LYS A 55 12.10 -10.29 -8.49
N ASN A 56 12.23 -9.41 -7.50
CA ASN A 56 11.49 -8.17 -7.43
C ASN A 56 11.93 -7.20 -8.53
N ASN A 57 13.24 -6.98 -8.66
CA ASN A 57 13.81 -6.12 -9.67
C ASN A 57 13.45 -6.58 -11.09
N GLN A 58 13.56 -7.89 -11.37
CA GLN A 58 13.15 -8.45 -12.65
C GLN A 58 11.68 -8.15 -12.97
N THR A 59 10.79 -8.29 -11.99
CA THR A 59 9.36 -8.03 -12.17
C THR A 59 9.05 -6.56 -12.39
N LEU A 60 9.66 -5.67 -11.60
CA LEU A 60 9.40 -4.23 -11.66
C LEU A 60 9.96 -3.58 -12.93
N PHE A 61 11.24 -3.83 -13.23
CA PHE A 61 11.96 -3.16 -14.30
C PHE A 61 11.66 -3.74 -15.69
N SER A 62 11.11 -4.96 -15.78
CA SER A 62 10.58 -5.48 -17.06
C SER A 62 9.28 -4.81 -17.50
N LYS A 63 8.47 -4.34 -16.54
CA LYS A 63 7.15 -3.73 -16.80
C LYS A 63 7.15 -2.20 -16.79
N THR A 64 8.21 -1.59 -16.26
CA THR A 64 8.26 -0.15 -15.99
C THR A 64 9.44 0.49 -16.70
N LYS A 65 9.17 1.44 -17.60
CA LYS A 65 10.21 2.30 -18.17
C LYS A 65 10.72 3.24 -17.08
N THR A 66 12.04 3.26 -16.88
CA THR A 66 12.70 4.07 -15.87
C THR A 66 13.64 5.09 -16.51
N PRO A 67 13.86 6.27 -15.88
CA PRO A 67 14.86 7.23 -16.32
C PRO A 67 16.28 6.65 -16.30
N ASN A 68 17.16 7.17 -17.17
CA ASN A 68 18.55 6.69 -17.30
C ASN A 68 19.39 6.87 -16.01
N ASN A 69 18.99 7.78 -15.12
CA ASN A 69 19.64 8.00 -13.83
C ASN A 69 19.09 7.10 -12.71
N ILE A 70 18.28 6.08 -13.03
CA ILE A 70 17.91 5.00 -12.13
C ILE A 70 18.58 3.71 -12.59
N LYS A 71 19.27 3.03 -11.68
CA LYS A 71 19.76 1.67 -11.89
C LYS A 71 19.36 0.76 -10.73
N HIS A 72 19.08 -0.51 -11.01
CA HIS A 72 18.78 -1.49 -9.97
C HIS A 72 19.96 -2.39 -9.64
N TYR A 73 20.01 -2.81 -8.38
CA TYR A 73 21.02 -3.71 -7.82
C TYR A 73 20.33 -4.80 -7.00
N ASN A 74 20.88 -6.01 -7.10
CA ASN A 74 20.30 -7.18 -6.46
C ASN A 74 20.96 -7.46 -5.12
N VAL A 75 20.15 -7.72 -4.10
CA VAL A 75 20.56 -8.28 -2.80
C VAL A 75 19.90 -9.64 -2.59
N ASN A 76 20.42 -10.40 -1.63
CA ASN A 76 19.88 -11.72 -1.29
C ASN A 76 18.47 -11.58 -0.70
N ASP A 77 17.56 -12.50 -1.02
CA ASP A 77 16.21 -12.57 -0.46
C ASP A 77 16.15 -13.35 0.86
N GLY A 78 17.27 -13.96 1.28
CA GLY A 78 17.40 -14.73 2.50
C GLY A 78 16.94 -16.19 2.37
N ILE A 79 16.51 -16.61 1.18
CA ILE A 79 15.95 -17.95 0.95
C ILE A 79 17.10 -18.91 0.59
N PRO A 80 17.38 -19.96 1.39
CA PRO A 80 18.42 -20.94 1.05
C PRO A 80 18.06 -21.72 -0.22
N GLU A 81 19.08 -22.13 -0.98
CA GLU A 81 18.88 -23.00 -2.15
C GLU A 81 18.18 -24.31 -1.74
N ASN A 82 17.13 -24.70 -2.48
CA ASN A 82 16.30 -25.89 -2.27
C ASN A 82 15.44 -25.91 -0.98
N HIS A 83 15.16 -24.76 -0.36
CA HIS A 83 14.27 -24.71 0.79
C HIS A 83 12.79 -24.70 0.36
N GLU A 84 11.99 -25.67 0.83
CA GLU A 84 10.53 -25.61 0.73
C GLU A 84 10.01 -24.50 1.66
N LEU A 85 9.51 -23.42 1.07
CA LEU A 85 9.02 -22.27 1.80
C LEU A 85 7.68 -22.59 2.47
N LEU A 86 7.63 -22.42 3.80
CA LEU A 86 6.35 -22.22 4.47
C LEU A 86 5.84 -20.83 4.09
N HIS A 87 4.63 -20.80 3.52
CA HIS A 87 4.00 -19.57 3.03
C HIS A 87 3.95 -18.49 4.13
N GLY A 88 4.58 -17.34 3.89
CA GLY A 88 4.69 -16.23 4.85
C GLY A 88 6.01 -16.16 5.63
N SER A 89 6.88 -17.18 5.54
CA SER A 89 8.21 -17.16 6.18
C SER A 89 9.23 -16.28 5.44
N GLU A 90 8.98 -15.96 4.17
CA GLU A 90 9.90 -15.22 3.30
C GLU A 90 10.22 -13.83 3.84
N VAL A 91 9.22 -13.18 4.44
CA VAL A 91 9.38 -11.85 5.05
C VAL A 91 10.44 -11.90 6.15
N ASN A 92 10.38 -12.92 7.00
CA ASN A 92 11.31 -13.08 8.11
C ASN A 92 12.72 -13.41 7.62
N LEU A 93 12.84 -14.32 6.65
CA LEU A 93 14.13 -14.68 6.04
C LEU A 93 14.81 -13.46 5.42
N TYR A 94 14.07 -12.63 4.67
CA TYR A 94 14.58 -11.41 4.09
C TYR A 94 15.09 -10.43 5.15
N LEU A 95 14.31 -10.18 6.20
CA LEU A 95 14.73 -9.27 7.28
C LEU A 95 15.91 -9.81 8.09
N GLN A 96 16.04 -11.14 8.21
CA GLN A 96 17.16 -11.81 8.87
C GLN A 96 18.49 -11.69 8.11
N THR A 97 18.47 -11.37 6.82
CA THR A 97 19.70 -11.09 6.06
C THR A 97 20.50 -9.90 6.62
N GLY A 98 19.82 -9.01 7.36
CA GLY A 98 20.44 -7.99 8.18
C GLY A 98 21.18 -6.89 7.40
N GLN A 99 21.90 -6.05 8.13
CA GLN A 99 22.58 -4.87 7.61
C GLN A 99 23.62 -5.21 6.53
N GLU A 100 24.34 -6.33 6.68
CA GLU A 100 25.41 -6.74 5.76
C GLU A 100 24.91 -7.00 4.34
N ASN A 101 23.71 -7.60 4.19
CA ASN A 101 23.13 -7.84 2.88
C ASN A 101 22.82 -6.54 2.13
N PHE A 102 22.30 -5.54 2.85
CA PHE A 102 21.99 -4.22 2.28
C PHE A 102 23.25 -3.39 2.00
N GLN A 103 24.29 -3.53 2.84
CA GLN A 103 25.60 -2.94 2.61
C GLN A 103 26.21 -3.42 1.28
N LYS A 104 26.09 -4.71 0.94
CA LYS A 104 26.53 -5.24 -0.36
C LYS A 104 25.85 -4.54 -1.54
N GLY A 105 24.55 -4.24 -1.42
CA GLY A 105 23.82 -3.47 -2.43
C GLY A 105 24.41 -2.06 -2.64
N ILE A 106 24.79 -1.39 -1.55
CA ILE A 106 25.48 -0.08 -1.60
C ILE A 106 26.86 -0.22 -2.25
N GLU A 107 27.63 -1.24 -1.88
CA GLU A 107 28.96 -1.49 -2.45
C GLU A 107 28.90 -1.71 -3.95
N LEU A 108 27.93 -2.50 -4.44
CA LEU A 108 27.70 -2.69 -5.86
C LEU A 108 27.38 -1.35 -6.55
N ALA A 109 26.45 -0.57 -6.00
CA ALA A 109 26.08 0.74 -6.53
C ALA A 109 27.24 1.73 -6.59
N VAL A 110 27.99 1.87 -5.50
CA VAL A 110 29.15 2.77 -5.41
C VAL A 110 30.30 2.28 -6.30
N SER A 111 30.52 0.98 -6.38
CA SER A 111 31.58 0.40 -7.22
C SER A 111 31.37 0.71 -8.70
N GLU A 112 30.12 0.79 -9.15
CA GLU A 112 29.79 1.07 -10.54
C GLU A 112 29.74 2.56 -10.84
N THR A 113 28.99 3.31 -10.02
CA THR A 113 28.80 4.76 -10.23
C THR A 113 30.05 5.58 -9.91
N LYS A 114 30.93 5.05 -9.05
CA LYS A 114 32.08 5.76 -8.45
C LYS A 114 31.69 6.99 -7.62
N ILE A 115 30.42 7.08 -7.22
CA ILE A 115 29.89 8.18 -6.41
C ILE A 115 29.47 7.62 -5.04
N PRO A 116 29.92 8.20 -3.91
CA PRO A 116 29.48 7.75 -2.60
C PRO A 116 27.98 8.05 -2.38
N ILE A 117 27.30 7.22 -1.60
CA ILE A 117 25.90 7.48 -1.22
C ILE A 117 25.82 8.77 -0.39
N THR A 118 24.88 9.65 -0.74
CA THR A 118 24.61 10.92 -0.02
C THR A 118 23.27 10.92 0.70
N CYS A 119 22.36 9.98 0.38
CA CYS A 119 21.07 9.84 1.06
C CYS A 119 20.56 8.39 0.93
N ILE A 120 19.84 7.93 1.94
CA ILE A 120 19.11 6.67 1.89
C ILE A 120 17.60 6.96 1.96
N ILE A 121 16.89 6.55 0.92
CA ILE A 121 15.44 6.41 0.93
C ILE A 121 15.13 4.92 1.11
N ALA A 122 14.26 4.55 2.02
CA ALA A 122 13.95 3.14 2.24
C ALA A 122 12.48 2.95 2.57
N ASP A 123 11.88 1.84 2.14
CA ASP A 123 10.65 1.39 2.76
C ASP A 123 10.85 1.26 4.28
N ALA A 124 9.91 1.78 5.07
CA ALA A 124 10.01 1.83 6.52
C ALA A 124 10.18 0.44 7.16
N PHE A 125 9.75 -0.65 6.50
CA PHE A 125 9.90 -2.01 7.01
C PHE A 125 11.32 -2.56 6.85
N VAL A 126 12.17 -1.94 6.01
CA VAL A 126 13.58 -2.33 5.85
C VAL A 126 14.43 -1.61 6.92
N THR A 127 14.11 -1.86 8.18
CA THR A 127 14.70 -1.16 9.34
C THR A 127 16.23 -1.23 9.45
N PRO A 128 16.95 -2.27 8.96
CA PRO A 128 18.41 -2.26 8.97
C PRO A 128 19.05 -1.11 8.17
N THR A 129 18.32 -0.49 7.24
CA THR A 129 18.79 0.68 6.48
C THR A 129 19.03 1.91 7.35
N PHE A 130 18.38 2.00 8.51
CA PHE A 130 18.66 3.04 9.50
C PHE A 130 20.09 2.93 10.05
N GLY A 131 20.53 1.69 10.34
CA GLY A 131 21.90 1.41 10.77
C GLY A 131 22.92 1.79 9.69
N LEU A 132 22.62 1.47 8.42
CA LEU A 132 23.45 1.88 7.28
C LEU A 132 23.59 3.39 7.17
N ALA A 133 22.48 4.12 7.27
CA ALA A 133 22.49 5.57 7.18
C ALA A 133 23.36 6.20 8.28
N LYS A 134 23.33 5.65 9.49
CA LYS A 134 24.22 6.05 10.60
C LYS A 134 25.69 5.74 10.30
N THR A 135 25.99 4.53 9.80
CA THR A 135 27.37 4.14 9.44
C THR A 135 27.95 5.03 8.35
N LEU A 136 27.14 5.43 7.36
CA LEU A 136 27.55 6.30 6.27
C LEU A 136 27.46 7.79 6.61
N ASN A 137 26.88 8.15 7.75
CA ASN A 137 26.60 9.52 8.17
C ASN A 137 25.81 10.32 7.12
N VAL A 138 24.73 9.72 6.59
CA VAL A 138 23.83 10.31 5.58
C VAL A 138 22.40 10.39 6.09
N PRO A 139 21.56 11.31 5.56
CA PRO A 139 20.14 11.35 5.88
C PRO A 139 19.43 10.04 5.53
N TRP A 140 18.55 9.62 6.43
CA TRP A 140 17.63 8.51 6.24
C TRP A 140 16.19 9.02 6.09
N ILE A 141 15.53 8.61 5.02
CA ILE A 141 14.16 8.98 4.67
C ILE A 141 13.32 7.69 4.50
N PRO A 142 12.68 7.19 5.57
CA PRO A 142 11.75 6.08 5.47
C PRO A 142 10.47 6.48 4.74
N VAL A 143 9.95 5.54 3.95
CA VAL A 143 8.70 5.63 3.21
C VAL A 143 7.69 4.69 3.84
N TRP A 144 6.64 5.28 4.42
CA TRP A 144 5.50 4.59 5.00
C TRP A 144 4.46 4.30 3.91
N ILE A 145 4.41 3.04 3.47
CA ILE A 145 3.45 2.53 2.49
C ILE A 145 2.08 2.13 3.09
N PRO A 146 2.00 1.55 4.30
CA PRO A 146 0.71 1.22 4.91
C PRO A 146 -0.18 2.46 5.11
N MET A 147 -1.42 2.24 5.53
CA MET A 147 -2.30 3.35 5.92
C MET A 147 -1.60 4.26 6.94
N SER A 148 -1.67 5.57 6.74
CA SER A 148 -1.10 6.60 7.62
C SER A 148 -1.41 6.36 9.10
N CYS A 149 -2.69 6.19 9.43
CA CYS A 149 -3.19 5.99 10.79
C CYS A 149 -2.58 4.78 11.51
N SER A 150 -2.09 3.78 10.77
CA SER A 150 -1.42 2.61 11.38
C SER A 150 -0.08 2.95 12.03
N LEU A 151 0.53 4.11 11.73
CA LEU A 151 1.70 4.63 12.48
C LEU A 151 1.41 4.76 13.98
N SER A 152 0.18 5.11 14.34
CA SER A 152 -0.24 5.26 15.74
C SER A 152 -0.08 3.96 16.52
N VAL A 153 -0.30 2.81 15.87
CA VAL A 153 -0.15 1.49 16.51
C VAL A 153 1.29 1.24 16.96
N HIS A 154 2.27 1.71 16.20
CA HIS A 154 3.68 1.54 16.56
C HIS A 154 4.09 2.46 17.71
N PHE A 155 3.68 3.74 17.67
CA PHE A 155 4.04 4.69 18.73
C PHE A 155 3.32 4.43 20.06
N HIS A 156 2.10 3.89 20.02
CA HIS A 156 1.30 3.59 21.22
C HIS A 156 1.26 2.10 21.56
N GLY A 157 2.12 1.29 20.94
CA GLY A 157 2.09 -0.18 21.01
C GLY A 157 2.10 -0.74 22.43
N LYS A 158 2.83 -0.11 23.36
CA LYS A 158 2.85 -0.52 24.77
C LYS A 158 1.48 -0.40 25.45
N ILE A 159 0.81 0.75 25.28
CA ILE A 159 -0.51 1.01 25.87
C ILE A 159 -1.55 0.12 25.19
N ILE A 160 -1.45 -0.04 23.87
CA ILE A 160 -2.32 -0.94 23.10
C ILE A 160 -2.22 -2.38 23.64
N ARG A 161 -1.01 -2.93 23.80
CA ARG A 161 -0.81 -4.29 24.33
C ARG A 161 -1.43 -4.45 25.72
N GLN A 162 -1.24 -3.48 26.62
CA GLN A 162 -1.87 -3.49 27.95
C GLN A 162 -3.40 -3.41 27.89
N HIS A 163 -3.94 -2.70 26.90
CA HIS A 163 -5.37 -2.62 26.70
C HIS A 163 -5.95 -3.94 26.18
N CYS A 164 -5.25 -4.60 25.24
CA CYS A 164 -5.69 -5.85 24.63
C CYS A 164 -5.62 -7.06 25.59
N THR A 165 -4.82 -7.02 26.66
CA THR A 165 -4.73 -8.15 27.61
C THR A 165 -5.96 -8.28 28.51
N VAL A 166 -6.73 -7.21 28.69
CA VAL A 166 -7.86 -7.17 29.65
C VAL A 166 -9.20 -6.83 29.01
N ASN A 167 -9.23 -6.60 27.69
CA ASN A 167 -10.43 -6.25 26.96
C ASN A 167 -10.68 -7.20 25.78
N ASP A 168 -11.94 -7.40 25.43
CA ASP A 168 -12.32 -8.15 24.24
C ASP A 168 -12.13 -7.33 22.95
N GLY A 169 -12.34 -7.99 21.80
CA GLY A 169 -12.19 -7.39 20.48
C GLY A 169 -13.06 -6.15 20.25
N SER A 170 -14.22 -6.03 20.87
CA SER A 170 -15.17 -4.94 20.62
C SER A 170 -14.75 -3.61 21.27
N LYS A 171 -13.79 -3.65 22.21
CA LYS A 171 -13.41 -2.48 22.99
C LYS A 171 -12.71 -1.41 22.14
N ARG A 172 -13.12 -0.16 22.35
CA ARG A 172 -12.59 1.03 21.66
C ARG A 172 -11.22 1.45 22.19
N LEU A 173 -10.40 1.99 21.30
CA LEU A 173 -9.07 2.53 21.59
C LEU A 173 -9.14 4.04 21.86
N ASP A 174 -9.97 4.45 22.83
CA ASP A 174 -10.28 5.86 23.12
C ASP A 174 -9.05 6.69 23.54
N PHE A 175 -7.97 6.03 23.95
CA PHE A 175 -6.70 6.64 24.31
C PHE A 175 -5.83 7.04 23.11
N LEU A 176 -6.16 6.58 21.89
CA LEU A 176 -5.42 6.96 20.68
C LEU A 176 -5.92 8.31 20.16
N PRO A 177 -5.05 9.34 20.06
CA PRO A 177 -5.46 10.67 19.60
C PRO A 177 -6.09 10.63 18.20
N GLY A 178 -7.34 11.09 18.12
CA GLY A 178 -8.12 11.09 16.89
C GLY A 178 -8.64 9.73 16.42
N LEU A 179 -8.27 8.61 17.05
CA LEU A 179 -8.54 7.26 16.57
C LEU A 179 -9.42 6.43 17.50
N SER A 180 -10.25 7.08 18.32
CA SER A 180 -11.19 6.42 19.24
C SER A 180 -12.20 5.51 18.54
N VAL A 181 -12.37 5.67 17.22
CA VAL A 181 -13.20 4.82 16.36
C VAL A 181 -12.65 3.39 16.22
N LEU A 182 -11.33 3.22 16.37
CA LEU A 182 -10.68 1.91 16.29
C LEU A 182 -11.04 1.05 17.48
N ARG A 183 -11.12 -0.26 17.25
CA ARG A 183 -11.34 -1.28 18.27
C ARG A 183 -10.19 -2.27 18.32
N VAL A 184 -10.12 -3.06 19.39
CA VAL A 184 -9.13 -4.13 19.56
C VAL A 184 -9.17 -5.12 18.39
N GLU A 185 -10.36 -5.48 17.90
CA GLU A 185 -10.57 -6.40 16.76
C GLU A 185 -10.13 -5.83 15.40
N ASP A 186 -9.82 -4.53 15.33
CA ASP A 186 -9.36 -3.88 14.10
C ASP A 186 -7.83 -3.81 14.03
N LEU A 187 -7.13 -4.12 15.13
CA LEU A 187 -5.67 -4.05 15.21
C LEU A 187 -4.98 -5.22 14.49
N PRO A 188 -3.81 -4.97 13.86
CA PRO A 188 -2.96 -6.05 13.36
C PRO A 188 -2.51 -6.97 14.50
N HIS A 189 -2.47 -8.28 14.24
CA HIS A 189 -2.02 -9.27 15.23
C HIS A 189 -0.52 -9.16 15.55
N ASP A 190 0.33 -8.88 14.55
CA ASP A 190 1.80 -8.85 14.70
C ASP A 190 2.32 -7.90 15.80
N PRO A 191 1.94 -6.61 15.85
CA PRO A 191 2.38 -5.70 16.91
C PRO A 191 1.70 -5.95 18.27
N LEU A 192 0.85 -6.98 18.39
CA LEU A 192 0.25 -7.42 19.66
C LEU A 192 0.95 -8.64 20.27
N ILE A 193 1.91 -9.26 19.56
CA ILE A 193 2.63 -10.44 20.02
C ILE A 193 3.55 -10.08 21.19
N THR A 194 3.16 -10.43 22.40
CA THR A 194 3.92 -10.19 23.65
C THR A 194 4.73 -11.40 24.11
N ASP A 195 4.54 -12.55 23.46
CA ASP A 195 5.21 -13.81 23.75
C ASP A 195 6.58 -13.87 23.07
N PRO A 196 7.70 -13.91 23.81
CA PRO A 196 9.05 -13.97 23.25
C PRO A 196 9.27 -15.18 22.33
N GLU A 197 8.56 -16.29 22.55
CA GLU A 197 8.69 -17.50 21.72
C GLU A 197 8.00 -17.34 20.35
N LYS A 198 7.11 -16.37 20.20
CA LYS A 198 6.40 -16.04 18.95
C LYS A 198 6.98 -14.81 18.25
N GLU A 199 8.04 -14.24 18.79
CA GLU A 199 8.70 -13.07 18.23
C GLU A 199 9.42 -13.44 16.92
N THR A 200 9.18 -12.66 15.87
CA THR A 200 9.76 -12.86 14.54
C THR A 200 10.64 -11.68 14.14
N ALA A 201 11.37 -11.80 13.03
CA ALA A 201 12.17 -10.68 12.51
C ALA A 201 11.27 -9.51 12.09
N LEU A 202 10.08 -9.79 11.55
CA LEU A 202 9.07 -8.79 11.25
C LEU A 202 8.57 -8.08 12.50
N THR A 203 8.17 -8.80 13.56
CA THR A 203 7.65 -8.15 14.77
C THR A 203 8.73 -7.27 15.44
N LYS A 204 9.99 -7.73 15.47
CA LYS A 204 11.13 -6.92 15.94
C LYS A 204 11.31 -5.65 15.12
N ALA A 205 11.25 -5.77 13.78
CA ALA A 205 11.34 -4.61 12.90
C ALA A 205 10.20 -3.63 13.17
N LEU A 206 8.96 -4.10 13.27
CA LEU A 206 7.77 -3.28 13.54
C LEU A 206 7.80 -2.61 14.92
N ASP A 207 8.28 -3.29 15.95
CA ASP A 207 8.40 -2.73 17.31
C ASP A 207 9.48 -1.65 17.38
N SER A 208 10.56 -1.79 16.59
CA SER A 208 11.64 -0.80 16.52
C SER A 208 11.22 0.54 15.87
N LEU A 209 10.14 0.55 15.06
CA LEU A 209 9.68 1.73 14.32
C LEU A 209 9.45 2.95 15.23
N SER A 210 8.86 2.73 16.40
CA SER A 210 8.60 3.78 17.39
C SER A 210 9.86 4.52 17.85
N THR A 211 11.01 3.86 17.77
CA THR A 211 12.30 4.38 18.21
C THR A 211 13.12 4.96 17.05
N ILE A 212 13.06 4.34 15.87
CA ILE A 212 13.89 4.75 14.73
C ILE A 212 13.26 5.88 13.90
N LEU A 213 11.93 5.89 13.71
CA LEU A 213 11.26 6.91 12.90
C LEU A 213 11.45 8.35 13.43
N PRO A 214 11.45 8.61 14.76
CA PRO A 214 11.79 9.93 15.30
C PRO A 214 13.20 10.44 14.93
N GLN A 215 14.12 9.53 14.61
CA GLN A 215 15.50 9.86 14.23
C GLN A 215 15.67 10.08 12.72
N ALA A 216 14.63 9.83 11.92
CA ALA A 216 14.66 10.05 10.48
C ALA A 216 14.72 11.53 10.12
N LYS A 217 15.34 11.86 8.99
CA LYS A 217 15.38 13.24 8.47
C LYS A 217 13.99 13.72 8.06
N ALA A 218 13.21 12.82 7.47
CA ALA A 218 11.80 13.00 7.15
C ALA A 218 11.15 11.63 6.97
N VAL A 219 9.90 11.47 7.39
CA VAL A 219 9.09 10.28 7.08
C VAL A 219 8.14 10.66 5.93
N VAL A 220 8.25 9.93 4.81
CA VAL A 220 7.36 10.09 3.66
C VAL A 220 6.18 9.15 3.85
N VAL A 221 4.96 9.67 3.88
CA VAL A 221 3.73 8.90 4.02
C VAL A 221 3.03 8.82 2.68
N SER A 222 2.81 7.60 2.18
CA SER A 222 2.14 7.34 0.90
C SER A 222 0.62 7.47 1.02
N PHE A 223 0.14 8.67 1.39
CA PHE A 223 -1.28 8.96 1.60
C PHE A 223 -1.60 10.44 1.37
N PHE A 224 -2.85 10.84 1.62
CA PHE A 224 -3.31 12.22 1.59
C PHE A 224 -3.66 12.69 3.00
N GLU A 225 -3.06 13.79 3.46
CA GLU A 225 -3.33 14.34 4.79
C GLU A 225 -4.80 14.78 4.92
N GLU A 226 -5.40 15.22 3.82
CA GLU A 226 -6.80 15.64 3.74
C GLU A 226 -7.79 14.54 4.15
N LEU A 227 -7.36 13.26 4.13
CA LEU A 227 -8.17 12.13 4.59
C LEU A 227 -7.87 11.73 6.04
N ASP A 228 -6.77 12.19 6.61
CA ASP A 228 -6.38 11.85 7.98
C ASP A 228 -7.12 12.69 9.03
N LEU A 229 -7.30 12.08 10.21
CA LEU A 229 -7.97 12.74 11.33
C LEU A 229 -7.02 13.79 11.95
N PRO A 230 -7.43 15.06 12.11
CA PRO A 230 -6.51 16.13 12.52
C PRO A 230 -5.76 15.87 13.83
N LEU A 231 -6.42 15.25 14.82
CA LEU A 231 -5.79 14.91 16.10
C LEU A 231 -4.74 13.79 15.95
N PHE A 232 -4.93 12.85 15.03
CA PHE A 232 -3.92 11.85 14.70
C PHE A 232 -2.70 12.51 14.06
N VAL A 233 -2.90 13.40 13.08
CA VAL A 233 -1.80 14.11 12.40
C VAL A 233 -0.99 14.93 13.39
N GLN A 234 -1.66 15.67 14.28
CA GLN A 234 -1.00 16.44 15.34
C GLN A 234 -0.16 15.53 16.25
N ASP A 235 -0.73 14.42 16.72
CA ASP A 235 -0.05 13.47 17.60
C ASP A 235 1.22 12.88 16.95
N ILE A 236 1.15 12.46 15.68
CA ILE A 236 2.31 11.89 14.98
C ILE A 236 3.37 12.95 14.69
N ARG A 237 2.99 14.17 14.32
CA ARG A 237 3.94 15.28 14.10
C ARG A 237 4.74 15.65 15.34
N THR A 238 4.23 15.43 16.55
CA THR A 238 5.02 15.62 17.79
C THR A 238 6.14 14.60 17.96
N LYS A 239 6.09 13.46 17.26
CA LYS A 239 7.03 12.34 17.40
C LYS A 239 8.06 12.29 16.29
N LEU A 240 7.86 13.04 15.20
CA LEU A 240 8.71 13.00 14.01
C LEU A 240 9.36 14.37 13.76
N GLN A 241 10.58 14.37 13.20
CA GLN A 241 11.25 15.63 12.81
C GLN A 241 10.51 16.32 11.67
N LEU A 242 10.05 15.54 10.69
CA LEU A 242 9.30 16.01 9.53
C LEU A 242 8.47 14.84 8.97
N MET A 243 7.20 15.11 8.69
CA MET A 243 6.26 14.17 8.09
C MET A 243 5.77 14.77 6.78
N LEU A 244 5.95 14.06 5.67
CA LEU A 244 5.63 14.52 4.32
C LEU A 244 4.62 13.57 3.67
N TYR A 245 3.45 14.08 3.28
CA TYR A 245 2.48 13.30 2.54
C TYR A 245 2.82 13.30 1.05
N VAL A 246 3.20 12.15 0.51
CA VAL A 246 3.54 11.99 -0.90
C VAL A 246 2.81 10.75 -1.44
N PRO A 247 1.63 10.91 -2.06
CA PRO A 247 0.89 9.81 -2.66
C PRO A 247 1.69 9.10 -3.76
N LEU A 248 1.90 7.79 -3.60
CA LEU A 248 2.72 6.97 -4.51
C LEU A 248 1.91 6.05 -5.43
N PHE A 249 0.58 6.11 -5.31
CA PHE A 249 -0.37 5.45 -6.18
C PHE A 249 -0.98 6.47 -7.15
N ASN A 250 -1.47 6.00 -8.30
CA ASN A 250 -2.08 6.86 -9.30
C ASN A 250 -3.59 6.90 -9.07
N LEU A 251 -4.11 8.03 -8.60
CA LEU A 251 -5.56 8.24 -8.44
C LEU A 251 -6.30 8.22 -9.77
N LYS A 252 -5.65 8.67 -10.84
CA LYS A 252 -6.21 8.67 -12.18
C LYS A 252 -5.92 7.34 -12.85
N PRO A 253 -6.93 6.67 -13.43
CA PRO A 253 -6.68 5.62 -14.41
C PRO A 253 -5.73 6.21 -15.45
N LYS A 254 -4.69 5.45 -15.85
CA LYS A 254 -3.86 5.83 -17.00
C LYS A 254 -4.78 5.95 -18.22
N THR A 255 -5.30 7.14 -18.48
CA THR A 255 -6.07 7.47 -19.69
C THR A 255 -5.14 7.74 -20.88
N GLN A 256 -3.83 7.53 -20.72
CA GLN A 256 -2.82 7.94 -21.70
C GLN A 256 -1.65 6.96 -21.87
N LEU A 257 -1.87 5.65 -21.76
CA LEU A 257 -0.92 4.68 -22.30
C LEU A 257 -1.65 3.77 -23.29
N ASN A 258 -1.81 4.34 -24.49
CA ASN A 258 -2.13 3.70 -25.77
C ASN A 258 -3.45 2.92 -25.84
N ASP A 259 -3.90 2.69 -27.07
CA ASP A 259 -4.92 1.71 -27.44
C ASP A 259 -4.47 0.28 -27.06
N GLU A 260 -4.22 0.03 -25.78
CA GLU A 260 -4.02 -1.32 -25.26
C GLU A 260 -5.33 -2.07 -25.47
N ILE A 261 -5.26 -3.02 -26.41
CA ILE A 261 -6.23 -4.07 -26.67
C ILE A 261 -6.80 -4.52 -25.31
N ASP A 262 -8.13 -4.58 -25.19
CA ASP A 262 -8.78 -5.13 -24.01
C ASP A 262 -8.58 -6.65 -23.99
N GLU A 263 -7.33 -7.10 -23.80
CA GLU A 263 -6.92 -8.51 -23.80
C GLU A 263 -7.71 -9.30 -22.74
N SER A 264 -8.05 -8.64 -21.63
CA SER A 264 -8.89 -9.21 -20.57
C SER A 264 -10.38 -9.33 -20.94
N GLY A 265 -10.83 -8.56 -21.94
CA GLY A 265 -12.24 -8.34 -22.28
C GLY A 265 -13.05 -7.65 -21.17
N CYS A 266 -12.43 -7.16 -20.09
CA CYS A 266 -13.14 -6.58 -18.94
C CYS A 266 -13.88 -5.31 -19.32
N MET A 267 -13.27 -4.45 -20.13
CA MET A 267 -13.87 -3.16 -20.49
C MET A 267 -15.06 -3.36 -21.44
N SER A 268 -14.91 -4.27 -22.39
CA SER A 268 -15.98 -4.66 -23.32
C SER A 268 -17.16 -5.27 -22.57
N PHE A 269 -16.89 -6.13 -21.57
CA PHE A 269 -17.93 -6.67 -20.70
C PHE A 269 -18.66 -5.56 -19.92
N LEU A 270 -17.93 -4.60 -19.36
CA LEU A 270 -18.48 -3.51 -18.58
C LEU A 270 -19.37 -2.57 -19.40
N GLU A 271 -19.02 -2.28 -20.66
CA GLU A 271 -19.84 -1.49 -21.57
C GLU A 271 -21.16 -2.20 -21.90
N VAL A 272 -21.14 -3.51 -22.15
CA VAL A 272 -22.38 -4.29 -22.34
C VAL A 272 -23.30 -4.22 -21.10
N GLN A 273 -22.74 -4.27 -19.89
CA GLN A 273 -23.56 -4.14 -18.67
C GLN A 273 -24.11 -2.72 -18.49
N LYS A 274 -23.33 -1.70 -18.90
CA LYS A 274 -23.74 -0.29 -18.86
C LYS A 274 -24.91 -0.01 -19.80
N GLU A 275 -24.89 -0.55 -21.02
CA GLU A 275 -26.01 -0.47 -21.97
C GLU A 275 -27.29 -1.07 -21.39
N LYS A 276 -27.16 -2.15 -20.62
CA LYS A 276 -28.28 -2.80 -19.90
C LYS A 276 -28.67 -2.10 -18.60
N SER A 277 -28.00 -1.00 -18.25
CA SER A 277 -28.17 -0.29 -16.97
C SER A 277 -27.96 -1.17 -15.73
N LEU A 278 -27.17 -2.25 -15.85
CA LEU A 278 -26.88 -3.16 -14.76
C LEU A 278 -25.68 -2.69 -13.94
N LYS A 279 -25.78 -2.87 -12.62
CA LYS A 279 -24.67 -2.61 -11.69
C LYS A 279 -23.77 -3.84 -11.59
N VAL A 280 -22.48 -3.64 -11.81
CA VAL A 280 -21.46 -4.68 -11.76
C VAL A 280 -20.81 -4.70 -10.39
N VAL A 281 -20.67 -5.89 -9.81
CA VAL A 281 -19.89 -6.11 -8.59
C VAL A 281 -18.45 -6.44 -9.00
N TYR A 282 -17.49 -5.66 -8.51
CA TYR A 282 -16.08 -5.99 -8.66
C TYR A 282 -15.56 -6.65 -7.38
N ILE A 283 -14.78 -7.72 -7.51
CA ILE A 283 -14.21 -8.46 -6.38
C ILE A 283 -12.70 -8.64 -6.60
N SER A 284 -11.92 -8.24 -5.60
CA SER A 284 -10.46 -8.45 -5.58
C SER A 284 -9.97 -8.48 -4.13
N PHE A 285 -9.12 -9.47 -3.82
CA PHE A 285 -8.46 -9.60 -2.51
C PHE A 285 -6.97 -9.24 -2.56
N GLY A 286 -6.54 -8.57 -3.64
CA GLY A 286 -5.16 -8.11 -3.84
C GLY A 286 -4.16 -9.23 -4.11
N THR A 287 -2.88 -8.84 -4.18
CA THR A 287 -1.75 -9.73 -4.49
C THR A 287 -0.99 -10.13 -3.24
N THR A 288 -1.69 -10.31 -2.12
CA THR A 288 -1.08 -10.59 -0.82
C THR A 288 -0.57 -12.02 -0.72
N VAL A 289 0.33 -12.24 0.23
CA VAL A 289 0.78 -13.57 0.63
C VAL A 289 -0.44 -14.34 1.14
N ILE A 290 -1.17 -13.82 2.12
CA ILE A 290 -2.34 -14.52 2.70
C ILE A 290 -3.49 -14.60 1.69
N GLU A 291 -4.02 -15.82 1.51
CA GLU A 291 -5.13 -16.14 0.61
C GLU A 291 -6.43 -16.36 1.40
N PRO A 292 -7.60 -16.02 0.82
CA PRO A 292 -8.89 -16.32 1.44
C PRO A 292 -9.07 -17.82 1.72
N PRO A 293 -9.62 -18.21 2.89
CA PRO A 293 -9.97 -19.60 3.16
C PRO A 293 -10.92 -20.17 2.10
N LYS A 294 -10.77 -21.47 1.79
CA LYS A 294 -11.64 -22.16 0.81
C LYS A 294 -13.13 -21.96 1.08
N HIS A 295 -13.56 -22.03 2.33
CA HIS A 295 -14.98 -21.87 2.68
C HIS A 295 -15.50 -20.46 2.38
N GLU A 296 -14.67 -19.42 2.50
CA GLU A 296 -15.03 -18.05 2.12
C GLU A 296 -15.14 -17.89 0.60
N ILE A 297 -14.27 -18.54 -0.18
CA ILE A 297 -14.35 -18.57 -1.66
C ILE A 297 -15.65 -19.24 -2.11
N VAL A 298 -16.01 -20.37 -1.49
CA VAL A 298 -17.28 -21.07 -1.75
C VAL A 298 -18.47 -20.15 -1.42
N ALA A 299 -18.48 -19.54 -0.23
CA ALA A 299 -19.55 -18.64 0.19
C ALA A 299 -19.72 -17.42 -0.73
N LEU A 300 -18.61 -16.83 -1.19
CA LEU A 300 -18.61 -15.75 -2.17
C LEU A 300 -19.23 -16.20 -3.50
N ALA A 301 -18.82 -17.36 -4.02
CA ALA A 301 -19.35 -17.90 -5.27
C ALA A 301 -20.86 -18.17 -5.18
N GLU A 302 -21.31 -18.80 -4.09
CA GLU A 302 -22.74 -19.06 -3.85
C GLU A 302 -23.57 -17.77 -3.76
N ALA A 303 -23.06 -16.75 -3.06
CA ALA A 303 -23.73 -15.47 -2.94
C ALA A 303 -23.76 -14.70 -4.27
N LEU A 304 -22.66 -14.67 -5.02
CA LEU A 304 -22.60 -14.03 -6.33
C LEU A 304 -23.56 -14.71 -7.31
N GLU A 305 -23.61 -16.05 -7.29
CA GLU A 305 -24.52 -16.81 -8.12
C GLU A 305 -25.99 -16.47 -7.79
N GLU A 306 -26.37 -16.52 -6.51
CA GLU A 306 -27.73 -16.23 -6.03
C GLU A 306 -28.14 -14.76 -6.22
N SER A 307 -27.22 -13.83 -6.05
CA SER A 307 -27.50 -12.39 -6.17
C SER A 307 -27.98 -11.98 -7.56
N GLY A 308 -27.62 -12.74 -8.59
CA GLY A 308 -27.95 -12.43 -9.98
C GLY A 308 -27.20 -11.25 -10.58
N TYR A 309 -26.40 -10.50 -9.81
CA TYR A 309 -25.63 -9.36 -10.33
C TYR A 309 -24.57 -9.82 -11.34
N PRO A 310 -24.30 -9.03 -12.39
CA PRO A 310 -23.08 -9.21 -13.16
C PRO A 310 -21.85 -8.90 -12.31
N PHE A 311 -20.77 -9.66 -12.49
CA PHE A 311 -19.57 -9.47 -11.67
C PHE A 311 -18.25 -9.69 -12.41
N ILE A 312 -17.21 -9.03 -11.93
CA ILE A 312 -15.82 -9.31 -12.29
C ILE A 312 -15.07 -9.71 -11.03
N TRP A 313 -14.47 -10.89 -11.03
CA TRP A 313 -13.69 -11.40 -9.90
C TRP A 313 -12.25 -11.63 -10.32
N SER A 314 -11.33 -10.85 -9.73
CA SER A 314 -9.90 -11.13 -9.78
C SER A 314 -9.57 -12.24 -8.79
N LEU A 315 -9.30 -13.44 -9.30
CA LEU A 315 -9.05 -14.65 -8.51
C LEU A 315 -7.83 -15.37 -9.05
N LYS A 316 -6.82 -15.59 -8.20
CA LYS A 316 -5.59 -16.31 -8.56
C LYS A 316 -5.91 -17.72 -9.08
N GLU A 317 -5.13 -18.20 -10.04
CA GLU A 317 -5.41 -19.47 -10.74
C GLU A 317 -5.46 -20.67 -9.80
N ASN A 318 -4.55 -20.72 -8.82
CA ASN A 318 -4.53 -21.78 -7.79
C ASN A 318 -5.84 -21.85 -6.97
N LEU A 319 -6.53 -20.73 -6.80
CA LEU A 319 -7.77 -20.63 -6.04
C LEU A 319 -9.02 -20.96 -6.87
N THR A 320 -8.92 -21.04 -8.20
CA THR A 320 -10.07 -21.39 -9.04
C THR A 320 -10.58 -22.81 -8.76
N SER A 321 -9.70 -23.71 -8.32
CA SER A 321 -10.04 -25.08 -7.88
C SER A 321 -10.94 -25.14 -6.63
N HIS A 322 -11.05 -24.03 -5.89
CA HIS A 322 -11.92 -23.92 -4.71
C HIS A 322 -13.36 -23.52 -5.07
N LEU A 323 -13.63 -23.12 -6.32
CA LEU A 323 -14.96 -22.72 -6.75
C LEU A 323 -15.94 -23.91 -6.77
N PRO A 324 -17.23 -23.70 -6.47
CA PRO A 324 -18.24 -24.76 -6.57
C PRO A 324 -18.30 -25.36 -7.98
N ASN A 325 -18.55 -26.68 -8.06
CA ASN A 325 -18.65 -27.38 -9.33
C ASN A 325 -19.68 -26.72 -10.26
N GLY A 326 -19.27 -26.41 -11.49
CA GLY A 326 -20.12 -25.79 -12.51
C GLY A 326 -20.43 -24.31 -12.30
N PHE A 327 -19.89 -23.65 -11.26
CA PHE A 327 -20.11 -22.22 -11.00
C PHE A 327 -19.80 -21.36 -12.23
N LEU A 328 -18.60 -21.52 -12.80
CA LEU A 328 -18.17 -20.74 -13.97
C LEU A 328 -19.12 -20.91 -15.17
N GLU A 329 -19.63 -22.12 -15.40
CA GLU A 329 -20.59 -22.39 -16.49
C GLU A 329 -21.95 -21.76 -16.24
N ARG A 330 -22.45 -21.80 -15.00
CA ARG A 330 -23.74 -21.20 -14.62
C ARG A 330 -23.70 -19.67 -14.59
N THR A 331 -22.52 -19.07 -14.41
CA THR A 331 -22.35 -17.61 -14.38
C THR A 331 -21.79 -16.99 -15.66
N LYS A 332 -21.33 -17.79 -16.64
CA LYS A 332 -20.58 -17.32 -17.83
C LYS A 332 -21.18 -16.14 -18.58
N THR A 333 -22.50 -16.00 -18.62
CA THR A 333 -23.19 -14.92 -19.35
C THR A 333 -23.16 -13.58 -18.62
N ARG A 334 -22.84 -13.58 -17.32
CA ARG A 334 -22.84 -12.40 -16.45
C ARG A 334 -21.55 -12.25 -15.62
N SER A 335 -20.52 -13.06 -15.87
CA SER A 335 -19.31 -13.03 -15.05
C SER A 335 -18.03 -13.04 -15.86
N LYS A 336 -16.99 -12.37 -15.34
CA LYS A 336 -15.59 -12.62 -15.69
C LYS A 336 -14.80 -13.00 -14.44
N VAL A 337 -14.14 -14.16 -14.46
CA VAL A 337 -13.23 -14.61 -13.41
C VAL A 337 -11.85 -14.76 -14.03
N LEU A 338 -10.89 -13.95 -13.58
CA LEU A 338 -9.57 -13.81 -14.21
C LEU A 338 -8.46 -13.70 -13.15
N SER A 339 -7.28 -14.20 -13.46
CA SER A 339 -6.11 -14.12 -12.57
C SER A 339 -5.52 -12.72 -12.45
N TRP A 340 -5.73 -11.88 -13.47
CA TRP A 340 -5.36 -10.47 -13.47
C TRP A 340 -6.42 -9.64 -14.18
N VAL A 341 -6.63 -8.40 -13.70
CA VAL A 341 -7.56 -7.44 -14.27
C VAL A 341 -6.99 -6.02 -14.24
N PRO A 342 -7.40 -5.13 -15.15
CA PRO A 342 -7.02 -3.71 -15.09
C PRO A 342 -7.85 -2.97 -14.02
N GLN A 343 -7.58 -3.24 -12.73
CA GLN A 343 -8.35 -2.79 -11.57
C GLN A 343 -8.72 -1.30 -11.63
N GLY A 344 -7.74 -0.41 -11.87
CA GLY A 344 -7.99 1.03 -11.97
C GLY A 344 -8.95 1.43 -13.10
N ARG A 345 -8.96 0.71 -14.24
CA ARG A 345 -9.93 0.95 -15.33
C ARG A 345 -11.32 0.42 -14.98
N ILE A 346 -11.38 -0.74 -14.31
CA ILE A 346 -12.65 -1.32 -13.84
C ILE A 346 -13.31 -0.39 -12.83
N LEU A 347 -12.59 0.02 -11.78
CA LEU A 347 -13.11 0.91 -10.75
C LEU A 347 -13.53 2.27 -11.32
N GLY A 348 -12.83 2.77 -12.34
CA GLY A 348 -13.20 4.00 -13.04
C GLY A 348 -14.40 3.89 -14.00
N HIS A 349 -14.96 2.69 -14.19
CA HIS A 349 -16.08 2.48 -15.11
C HIS A 349 -17.44 2.70 -14.43
N GLY A 350 -18.32 3.47 -15.08
CA GLY A 350 -19.60 3.90 -14.50
C GLY A 350 -20.63 2.80 -14.22
N SER A 351 -20.45 1.58 -14.76
CA SER A 351 -21.30 0.43 -14.43
C SER A 351 -20.93 -0.28 -13.14
N VAL A 352 -19.72 -0.06 -12.59
CA VAL A 352 -19.33 -0.67 -11.32
C VAL A 352 -20.13 -0.03 -10.18
N GLY A 353 -20.93 -0.85 -9.51
CA GLY A 353 -21.81 -0.42 -8.43
C GLY A 353 -21.24 -0.65 -7.04
N ALA A 354 -20.48 -1.73 -6.86
CA ALA A 354 -19.89 -2.11 -5.58
C ALA A 354 -18.52 -2.76 -5.78
N PHE A 355 -17.63 -2.57 -4.80
CA PHE A 355 -16.33 -3.22 -4.75
C PHE A 355 -16.17 -4.05 -3.46
N VAL A 356 -16.05 -5.36 -3.62
CA VAL A 356 -15.74 -6.29 -2.52
C VAL A 356 -14.22 -6.41 -2.40
N SER A 357 -13.68 -5.95 -1.28
CA SER A 357 -12.24 -5.80 -1.07
C SER A 357 -11.78 -6.32 0.29
N GLN A 358 -10.51 -6.72 0.35
CA GLN A 358 -9.80 -6.98 1.59
C GLN A 358 -9.43 -5.70 2.38
N GLY A 359 -9.63 -4.50 1.83
CA GLY A 359 -9.30 -3.25 2.54
C GLY A 359 -7.81 -2.90 2.51
N GLY A 360 -7.07 -3.34 1.49
CA GLY A 360 -5.72 -2.82 1.25
C GLY A 360 -5.77 -1.34 0.89
N CYS A 361 -4.88 -0.53 1.48
CA CYS A 361 -4.89 0.93 1.37
C CYS A 361 -4.97 1.44 -0.09
N ASN A 362 -4.13 0.88 -0.99
CA ASN A 362 -4.14 1.25 -2.41
C ASN A 362 -5.48 0.95 -3.11
N SER A 363 -6.01 -0.27 -2.96
CA SER A 363 -7.29 -0.65 -3.58
C SER A 363 -8.45 0.17 -3.03
N MET A 364 -8.44 0.46 -1.72
CA MET A 364 -9.44 1.30 -1.08
C MET A 364 -9.42 2.73 -1.65
N LEU A 365 -8.23 3.31 -1.83
CA LEU A 365 -8.06 4.64 -2.42
C LEU A 365 -8.48 4.67 -3.90
N GLU A 366 -8.21 3.63 -4.68
CA GLU A 366 -8.73 3.52 -6.06
C GLU A 366 -10.26 3.41 -6.09
N GLY A 367 -10.87 2.72 -5.14
CA GLY A 367 -12.33 2.67 -4.99
C GLY A 367 -12.92 4.05 -4.64
N MET A 368 -12.34 4.71 -3.64
CA MET A 368 -12.74 6.06 -3.20
C MET A 368 -12.53 7.11 -4.29
N SER A 369 -11.41 7.07 -5.02
CA SER A 369 -11.11 8.02 -6.09
C SER A 369 -12.04 7.88 -7.31
N ASN A 370 -12.71 6.75 -7.44
CA ASN A 370 -13.73 6.52 -8.46
C ASN A 370 -15.17 6.56 -7.90
N GLY A 371 -15.32 6.90 -6.61
CA GLY A 371 -16.61 7.02 -5.95
C GLY A 371 -17.37 5.69 -5.89
N VAL A 372 -16.68 4.56 -5.75
CA VAL A 372 -17.29 3.23 -5.67
C VAL A 372 -17.44 2.83 -4.20
N PRO A 373 -18.67 2.55 -3.72
CA PRO A 373 -18.88 2.05 -2.36
C PRO A 373 -18.36 0.61 -2.21
N MET A 374 -17.97 0.24 -0.99
CA MET A 374 -17.18 -0.97 -0.75
C MET A 374 -17.76 -1.90 0.31
N ILE A 375 -17.53 -3.21 0.13
CA ILE A 375 -17.74 -4.23 1.17
C ILE A 375 -16.37 -4.74 1.57
N PHE A 376 -16.04 -4.63 2.86
CA PHE A 376 -14.73 -4.96 3.40
C PHE A 376 -14.72 -6.30 4.12
N ARG A 377 -13.71 -7.13 3.79
CA ARG A 377 -13.32 -8.33 4.53
C ARG A 377 -11.81 -8.27 4.82
N PRO A 378 -11.39 -7.61 5.91
CA PRO A 378 -9.97 -7.52 6.25
C PRO A 378 -9.43 -8.89 6.67
N TYR A 379 -8.25 -9.28 6.20
CA TYR A 379 -7.60 -10.55 6.54
C TYR A 379 -6.39 -10.38 7.47
N PHE A 380 -5.54 -9.38 7.26
CA PHE A 380 -4.28 -9.24 8.00
C PHE A 380 -3.72 -7.80 7.98
N ALA A 381 -2.64 -7.59 8.73
CA ALA A 381 -1.93 -6.32 8.83
C ALA A 381 -2.89 -5.16 9.16
N ASP A 382 -2.73 -4.01 8.49
CA ASP A 382 -3.50 -2.80 8.72
C ASP A 382 -4.92 -2.83 8.10
N GLN A 383 -5.32 -3.91 7.43
CA GLN A 383 -6.61 -3.98 6.72
C GLN A 383 -7.81 -3.75 7.64
N GLY A 384 -7.74 -4.20 8.91
CA GLY A 384 -8.79 -3.96 9.90
C GLY A 384 -8.97 -2.46 10.22
N ILE A 385 -7.86 -1.75 10.44
CA ILE A 385 -7.82 -0.30 10.63
C ILE A 385 -8.39 0.40 9.39
N ASN A 386 -7.98 -0.04 8.20
CA ASN A 386 -8.40 0.55 6.94
C ASN A 386 -9.92 0.43 6.75
N ALA A 387 -10.45 -0.77 6.97
CA ALA A 387 -11.87 -1.02 6.89
C ALA A 387 -12.66 -0.23 7.94
N ARG A 388 -12.16 -0.11 9.17
CA ARG A 388 -12.81 0.70 10.22
C ARG A 388 -12.89 2.17 9.84
N LEU A 389 -11.81 2.76 9.32
CA LEU A 389 -11.81 4.15 8.87
C LEU A 389 -12.76 4.34 7.68
N ALA A 390 -12.76 3.42 6.71
CA ALA A 390 -13.65 3.48 5.56
C ALA A 390 -15.13 3.43 5.94
N VAL A 391 -15.49 2.68 6.97
CA VAL A 391 -16.90 2.51 7.37
C VAL A 391 -17.34 3.56 8.38
N ASP A 392 -16.55 3.82 9.41
CA ASP A 392 -17.00 4.64 10.54
C ASP A 392 -16.51 6.10 10.47
N VAL A 393 -15.55 6.42 9.58
CA VAL A 393 -15.05 7.80 9.39
C VAL A 393 -15.48 8.36 8.04
N TRP A 394 -15.17 7.66 6.94
CA TRP A 394 -15.53 8.13 5.61
C TRP A 394 -16.91 7.66 5.16
N GLU A 395 -17.50 6.67 5.85
CA GLU A 395 -18.82 6.12 5.57
C GLU A 395 -19.00 5.76 4.07
N VAL A 396 -18.01 5.06 3.49
CA VAL A 396 -17.99 4.66 2.07
C VAL A 396 -18.33 3.19 1.84
N GLY A 397 -18.88 2.51 2.84
CA GLY A 397 -19.16 1.09 2.73
C GLY A 397 -19.46 0.42 4.06
N VAL A 398 -19.33 -0.90 4.08
CA VAL A 398 -19.55 -1.73 5.28
C VAL A 398 -18.50 -2.81 5.44
N ILE A 399 -18.24 -3.23 6.68
CA ILE A 399 -17.53 -4.47 6.97
C ILE A 399 -18.56 -5.61 6.86
N ILE A 400 -18.18 -6.72 6.23
CA ILE A 400 -19.06 -7.89 6.07
C ILE A 400 -19.63 -8.34 7.42
N GLU A 401 -20.92 -8.69 7.45
CA GLU A 401 -21.57 -9.21 8.66
C GLU A 401 -20.85 -10.47 9.16
N GLY A 402 -20.55 -10.51 10.46
CA GLY A 402 -19.77 -11.60 11.06
C GLY A 402 -18.26 -11.54 10.76
N ARG A 403 -17.78 -10.49 10.07
CA ARG A 403 -16.37 -10.26 9.71
C ARG A 403 -15.71 -11.36 8.87
N VAL A 404 -16.50 -12.31 8.36
CA VAL A 404 -16.09 -13.45 7.52
C VAL A 404 -17.12 -13.59 6.41
N PHE A 405 -16.69 -13.95 5.19
CA PHE A 405 -17.66 -14.20 4.12
C PHE A 405 -18.56 -15.39 4.46
N SER A 406 -19.85 -15.09 4.54
CA SER A 406 -20.93 -16.06 4.45
C SER A 406 -21.81 -15.69 3.27
N LYS A 407 -22.53 -16.68 2.74
CA LYS A 407 -23.45 -16.45 1.62
C LYS A 407 -24.45 -15.33 1.95
N ASN A 408 -25.12 -15.45 3.09
CA ASN A 408 -26.11 -14.47 3.56
C ASN A 408 -25.49 -13.12 3.87
N GLY A 409 -24.29 -13.09 4.48
CA GLY A 409 -23.58 -11.85 4.79
C GLY A 409 -23.26 -11.05 3.53
N LEU A 410 -22.80 -11.71 2.45
CA LEU A 410 -22.50 -11.02 1.19
C LEU A 410 -23.79 -10.54 0.52
N LEU A 411 -24.84 -11.37 0.46
CA LEU A 411 -26.13 -10.99 -0.12
C LEU A 411 -26.70 -9.75 0.57
N LYS A 412 -26.69 -9.71 1.90
CA LYS A 412 -27.11 -8.53 2.69
C LYS A 412 -26.25 -7.32 2.39
N GLY A 413 -24.91 -7.48 2.37
CA GLY A 413 -24.00 -6.38 2.05
C GLY A 413 -24.23 -5.81 0.65
N LEU A 414 -24.47 -6.67 -0.35
CA LEU A 414 -24.79 -6.24 -1.71
C LEU A 414 -26.14 -5.54 -1.79
N ASN A 415 -27.17 -6.06 -1.11
CA ASN A 415 -28.49 -5.42 -1.05
C ASN A 415 -28.40 -4.02 -0.41
N LEU A 416 -27.67 -3.91 0.70
CA LEU A 416 -27.46 -2.65 1.39
C LEU A 416 -26.78 -1.60 0.48
N LEU A 417 -25.75 -1.99 -0.26
CA LEU A 417 -25.00 -1.07 -1.12
C LEU A 417 -25.73 -0.71 -2.43
N LEU A 418 -26.47 -1.67 -3.02
CA LEU A 418 -26.98 -1.54 -4.40
C LEU A 418 -28.48 -1.26 -4.47
N VAL A 419 -29.24 -1.47 -3.40
CA VAL A 419 -30.70 -1.39 -3.38
C VAL A 419 -31.22 -0.44 -2.30
N GLU A 420 -30.70 -0.53 -1.08
CA GLU A 420 -31.21 0.22 0.08
C GLU A 420 -30.79 1.71 0.05
N GLU A 421 -31.49 2.54 0.83
CA GLU A 421 -31.20 3.99 0.93
C GLU A 421 -29.79 4.27 1.48
N ASP A 422 -29.29 3.43 2.39
CA ASP A 422 -27.93 3.52 2.91
C ASP A 422 -26.87 3.42 1.81
N GLY A 423 -27.13 2.61 0.76
CA GLY A 423 -26.27 2.51 -0.41
C GLY A 423 -26.10 3.84 -1.15
N LYS A 424 -27.16 4.66 -1.21
CA LYS A 424 -27.08 6.02 -1.79
C LYS A 424 -26.17 6.92 -0.95
N ARG A 425 -26.30 6.88 0.38
CA ARG A 425 -25.42 7.62 1.29
C ARG A 425 -23.96 7.22 1.11
N PHE A 426 -23.65 5.92 1.05
CA PHE A 426 -22.28 5.44 0.81
C PHE A 426 -21.74 5.91 -0.53
N LYS A 427 -22.56 5.89 -1.59
CA LYS A 427 -22.19 6.39 -2.90
C LYS A 427 -21.91 7.89 -2.88
N GLU A 428 -22.75 8.69 -2.23
CA GLU A 428 -22.56 10.13 -2.07
C GLU A 428 -21.28 10.45 -1.30
N ASN A 429 -21.00 9.74 -0.21
CA ASN A 429 -19.78 9.89 0.57
C ASN A 429 -18.54 9.48 -0.24
N ALA A 430 -18.59 8.38 -1.00
CA ALA A 430 -17.51 8.00 -1.90
C ALA A 430 -17.26 9.07 -2.98
N LEU A 431 -18.30 9.72 -3.50
CA LEU A 431 -18.16 10.85 -4.44
C LEU A 431 -17.60 12.11 -3.77
N LYS A 432 -17.88 12.36 -2.49
CA LYS A 432 -17.22 13.43 -1.72
C LYS A 432 -15.73 13.13 -1.56
N MET A 433 -15.38 11.89 -1.20
CA MET A 433 -13.98 11.45 -1.09
C MET A 433 -13.23 11.59 -2.40
N LYS A 434 -13.86 11.21 -3.53
CA LYS A 434 -13.31 11.45 -4.87
C LYS A 434 -12.92 12.92 -5.08
N LYS A 435 -13.81 13.87 -4.76
CA LYS A 435 -13.53 15.30 -4.93
C LYS A 435 -12.36 15.77 -4.05
N ILE A 436 -12.34 15.34 -2.79
CA ILE A 436 -11.24 15.67 -1.86
C ILE A 436 -9.91 15.16 -2.43
N LEU A 437 -9.87 13.92 -2.91
CA LEU A 437 -8.68 13.32 -3.51
C LEU A 437 -8.24 14.05 -4.79
N GLU A 438 -9.18 14.44 -5.65
CA GLU A 438 -8.88 15.21 -6.87
C GLU A 438 -8.29 16.59 -6.55
N GLU A 439 -8.76 17.26 -5.50
CA GLU A 439 -8.24 18.54 -5.04
C GLU A 439 -6.87 18.39 -4.37
N ALA A 440 -6.70 17.37 -3.54
CA ALA A 440 -5.47 17.07 -2.80
C ALA A 440 -4.31 16.66 -3.71
N ASP A 441 -4.59 15.94 -4.80
CA ASP A 441 -3.61 15.60 -5.86
C ASP A 441 -3.40 16.74 -6.87
N GLY A 442 -4.10 17.85 -6.70
CA GLY A 442 -3.97 19.02 -7.53
C GLY A 442 -2.63 19.76 -7.35
N PRO A 443 -2.27 20.68 -8.27
CA PRO A 443 -1.00 21.41 -8.25
C PRO A 443 -0.82 22.34 -7.03
N LYS A 444 -1.92 22.65 -6.33
CA LYS A 444 -1.94 23.46 -5.11
C LYS A 444 -2.14 22.63 -3.84
N GLY A 445 -2.40 21.32 -3.99
CA GLY A 445 -2.64 20.40 -2.88
C GLY A 445 -1.40 20.20 -2.01
N LEU A 446 -1.61 19.72 -0.79
CA LEU A 446 -0.52 19.56 0.17
C LEU A 446 0.51 18.54 -0.30
N ALA A 447 0.06 17.45 -0.91
CA ALA A 447 0.90 16.43 -1.51
C ALA A 447 1.96 17.00 -2.48
N THR A 448 1.55 17.97 -3.32
CA THR A 448 2.48 18.64 -4.25
C THR A 448 3.52 19.48 -3.52
N LYS A 449 3.15 20.14 -2.41
CA LYS A 449 4.07 20.95 -1.59
C LYS A 449 5.06 20.05 -0.86
N ASP A 450 4.59 18.97 -0.25
CA ASP A 450 5.41 18.01 0.48
C ASP A 450 6.37 17.26 -0.44
N PHE A 451 5.93 16.92 -1.66
CA PHE A 451 6.83 16.37 -2.67
C PHE A 451 7.94 17.35 -3.07
N LYS A 452 7.63 18.64 -3.28
CA LYS A 452 8.67 19.66 -3.53
C LYS A 452 9.65 19.75 -2.35
N LYS A 453 9.13 19.65 -1.12
CA LYS A 453 9.99 19.65 0.08
C LYS A 453 10.92 18.43 0.11
N LEU A 454 10.42 17.25 -0.29
CA LEU A 454 11.23 16.05 -0.44
C LEU A 454 12.33 16.23 -1.49
N VAL A 455 12.02 16.84 -2.64
CA VAL A 455 13.01 17.16 -3.69
C VAL A 455 14.11 18.09 -3.15
N GLU A 456 13.77 19.10 -2.35
CA GLU A 456 14.75 19.97 -1.69
C GLU A 456 15.65 19.17 -0.72
N LEU A 457 15.07 18.27 0.08
CA LEU A 457 15.82 17.45 1.04
C LEU A 457 16.80 16.50 0.36
N VAL A 458 16.38 15.88 -0.75
CA VAL A 458 17.23 14.96 -1.51
C VAL A 458 18.30 15.69 -2.31
N SER A 459 18.03 16.90 -2.81
CA SER A 459 19.04 17.70 -3.52
C SER A 459 20.07 18.34 -2.59
N SER A 460 19.69 18.63 -1.34
CA SER A 460 20.59 19.20 -0.32
C SER A 460 21.33 18.17 0.53
N SER A 461 21.06 16.87 0.34
CA SER A 461 21.64 15.76 1.11
C SER A 461 23.15 15.61 0.95
#